data_AF-A0A9W4WLX4-F1
#
_entry.id   AF-A0A9W4WLX4-F1
#
_cell.length_a   1.000
_cell.length_b   1.000
_cell.length_c   1.000
_cell.angle_alpha   90.00
_cell.angle_beta   90.00
_cell.angle_gamma   90.00
#
_symmetry.space_group_name_H-M   'P 1'
#
loop_
_entity.id
_entity.type
_entity.pdbx_description
1 polymer ?
#
loop_
_entity_poly.entity_id
_entity_poly.type
_entity_poly.pdbx_seq_one_letter_code
_entity_poly.pdbx_strand_id
1 'polypeptide(L)'
;MLHPSFQQKNKQIESQSQILQAERLNLEAILESKDDYINNLEKANENLKKNVIKCHSALGDIINATSFHLGSQNSNSAVQFSEDIYALHSNLEKFCRLKRGVEINESEVKVLLEKNGCSISGNMRNSKFKHMISSILERHVIENVIEKTKEYFDKQKNDVGDESQQHRLEEQIVNGTEKLLKLIESISKNRAGDEKVSKATSTKIRQQIYGVLGNRGFSNIIIDKEDKVHPLIVNLRKDITSLMNKYRTIKIQEKLLDNEMLTDQIVRQIVNIFFFGIKVQEPIAEWKFFEKNTKVNNLIMYAAWDEEELENSYVDACSFPIFGFNLCEAEKADKILKVIFQAQIIPGNTLKDK
;
A
#
# COMPACT_ATOMS: atom_id res chain seq x y z
N MET A 1 52.54 62.46 29.19
CA MET A 1 52.85 61.03 29.05
C MET A 1 51.61 60.25 29.46
N LEU A 2 51.02 59.46 28.56
CA LEU A 2 49.86 58.62 28.87
C LEU A 2 50.27 57.47 29.81
N HIS A 3 49.45 57.21 30.82
CA HIS A 3 49.72 56.26 31.91
C HIS A 3 49.86 54.81 31.37
N PRO A 4 50.88 54.01 31.77
CA PRO A 4 51.17 52.68 31.20
C PRO A 4 49.98 51.70 31.17
N SER A 5 49.09 51.80 32.16
CA SER A 5 47.89 50.94 32.24
C SER A 5 46.87 51.19 31.12
N PHE A 6 46.81 52.42 30.57
CA PHE A 6 45.96 52.74 29.42
C PHE A 6 46.50 52.15 28.11
N GLN A 7 47.82 52.15 27.92
CA GLN A 7 48.44 51.54 26.74
C GLN A 7 48.22 50.02 26.70
N GLN A 8 48.23 49.37 27.86
CA GLN A 8 48.02 47.93 27.96
C GLN A 8 46.55 47.54 27.68
N LYS A 9 45.59 48.32 28.19
CA LYS A 9 44.17 48.14 27.83
C LYS A 9 43.90 48.37 26.34
N ASN A 10 44.53 49.38 25.73
CA ASN A 10 44.36 49.65 24.30
C ASN A 10 44.84 48.47 23.43
N LYS A 11 46.01 47.91 23.74
CA LYS A 11 46.52 46.72 23.04
C LYS A 11 45.59 45.52 23.20
N GLN A 12 44.98 45.36 24.38
CA GLN A 12 44.06 44.26 24.65
C GLN A 12 42.77 44.40 23.85
N ILE A 13 42.22 45.62 23.76
CA ILE A 13 41.05 45.95 22.94
C ILE A 13 41.35 45.73 21.44
N GLU A 14 42.52 46.15 20.95
CA GLU A 14 42.93 45.92 19.56
C GLU A 14 43.01 44.42 19.24
N SER A 15 43.56 43.60 20.15
CA SER A 15 43.62 42.15 19.95
C SER A 15 42.22 41.50 19.91
N GLN A 16 41.31 41.94 20.78
CA GLN A 16 39.93 41.44 20.80
C GLN A 16 39.15 41.86 19.55
N SER A 17 39.38 43.08 19.07
CA SER A 17 38.77 43.58 17.83
C SER A 17 39.21 42.73 16.62
N GLN A 18 40.48 42.37 16.54
CA GLN A 18 41.01 41.51 15.46
C GLN A 18 40.42 40.08 15.50
N ILE A 19 40.27 39.50 16.69
CA ILE A 19 39.66 38.17 16.86
C ILE A 19 38.19 38.20 16.41
N LEU A 20 37.42 39.19 16.86
CA LEU A 20 36.02 39.35 16.46
C LEU A 20 35.87 39.58 14.96
N GLN A 21 36.80 40.30 14.35
CA GLN A 21 36.79 40.53 12.90
C GLN A 21 37.07 39.25 12.11
N ALA A 22 37.97 38.39 12.59
CA ALA A 22 38.23 37.08 11.99
C ALA A 22 37.03 36.12 12.15
N GLU A 23 36.37 36.11 13.32
CA GLU A 23 35.15 35.32 13.55
C GLU A 23 34.01 35.77 12.63
N ARG A 24 33.84 37.09 12.44
CA ARG A 24 32.82 37.62 11.53
C ARG A 24 33.02 37.16 10.09
N LEU A 25 34.25 37.24 9.59
CA LEU A 25 34.59 36.77 8.24
C LEU A 25 34.35 35.27 8.06
N ASN A 26 34.63 34.47 9.08
CA ASN A 26 34.36 33.02 9.06
C ASN A 26 32.86 32.73 9.04
N LEU A 27 32.07 33.45 9.85
CA LEU A 27 30.60 33.32 9.85
C LEU A 27 29.97 33.75 8.51
N GLU A 28 30.49 34.82 7.89
CA GLU A 28 30.07 35.27 6.56
C GLU A 28 30.31 34.16 5.50
N ALA A 29 31.48 33.52 5.52
CA ALA A 29 31.79 32.42 4.60
C ALA A 29 30.91 31.17 4.81
N ILE A 30 30.58 30.85 6.07
CA ILE A 30 29.68 29.72 6.39
C ILE A 30 28.25 30.01 5.92
N LEU A 31 27.78 31.25 6.05
CA LEU A 31 26.47 31.68 5.55
C LEU A 31 26.38 31.53 4.03
N GLU A 32 27.37 32.02 3.31
CA GLU A 32 27.42 31.93 1.84
C GLU A 32 27.41 30.47 1.36
N SER A 33 28.19 29.60 2.02
CA SER A 33 28.17 28.15 1.73
C SER A 33 26.82 27.48 2.02
N LYS A 34 26.09 27.93 3.05
CA LYS A 34 24.75 27.41 3.36
C LYS A 34 23.70 27.90 2.37
N ASP A 35 23.79 29.14 1.92
CA ASP A 35 22.91 29.69 0.88
C ASP A 35 23.08 28.94 -0.45
N ASP A 36 24.31 28.61 -0.83
CA ASP A 36 24.58 27.77 -2.00
C ASP A 36 23.97 26.37 -1.87
N TYR A 37 24.05 25.77 -0.69
CA TYR A 37 23.46 24.46 -0.41
C TYR A 37 21.93 24.51 -0.50
N ILE A 38 21.30 25.55 0.07
CA ILE A 38 19.84 25.78 -0.02
C ILE A 38 19.42 25.97 -1.47
N ASN A 39 20.11 26.82 -2.23
CA ASN A 39 19.82 27.05 -3.65
C ASN A 39 19.91 25.77 -4.49
N ASN A 40 20.87 24.90 -4.18
CA ASN A 40 21.01 23.60 -4.86
C ASN A 40 19.87 22.64 -4.50
N LEU A 41 19.45 22.60 -3.23
CA LEU A 41 18.29 21.82 -2.79
C LEU A 41 16.99 22.33 -3.41
N GLU A 42 16.78 23.64 -3.50
CA GLU A 42 15.62 24.23 -4.14
C GLU A 42 15.54 23.86 -5.63
N LYS A 43 16.67 23.92 -6.34
CA LYS A 43 16.77 23.46 -7.74
C LYS A 43 16.47 21.97 -7.89
N ALA A 44 16.95 21.14 -6.97
CA ALA A 44 16.64 19.71 -6.97
C ALA A 44 15.13 19.46 -6.74
N ASN A 45 14.52 20.18 -5.79
CA ASN A 45 13.09 20.11 -5.51
C ASN A 45 12.22 20.61 -6.69
N GLU A 46 12.62 21.70 -7.34
CA GLU A 46 12.02 22.20 -8.58
C GLU A 46 12.03 21.14 -9.68
N ASN A 47 13.19 20.48 -9.89
CA ASN A 47 13.32 19.40 -10.86
C ASN A 47 12.46 18.19 -10.50
N LEU A 48 12.38 17.83 -9.22
CA LEU A 48 11.49 16.76 -8.75
C LEU A 48 10.02 17.12 -8.96
N LYS A 49 9.60 18.35 -8.64
CA LYS A 49 8.23 18.85 -8.92
C LYS A 49 7.90 18.78 -10.40
N LYS A 50 8.83 19.21 -11.27
CA LYS A 50 8.68 19.10 -12.73
C LYS A 50 8.56 17.65 -13.20
N ASN A 51 9.35 16.74 -12.62
CA ASN A 51 9.26 15.30 -12.91
C ASN A 51 7.94 14.70 -12.42
N VAL A 52 7.43 15.10 -11.25
CA VAL A 52 6.11 14.70 -10.74
C VAL A 52 5.00 15.18 -11.67
N ILE A 53 5.01 16.46 -12.08
CA ILE A 53 4.04 17.02 -13.03
C ILE A 53 4.10 16.28 -14.37
N LYS A 54 5.30 16.00 -14.88
CA LYS A 54 5.50 15.25 -16.12
C LYS A 54 4.98 13.80 -16.00
N CYS A 55 5.18 13.17 -14.84
CA CYS A 55 4.64 11.85 -14.54
C CYS A 55 3.11 11.89 -14.43
N HIS A 56 2.54 12.94 -13.85
CA HIS A 56 1.09 13.17 -13.73
C HIS A 56 0.43 13.45 -15.08
N SER A 57 1.09 14.20 -15.97
CA SER A 57 0.64 14.40 -17.36
C SER A 57 0.70 13.10 -18.15
N ALA A 58 1.80 12.35 -18.04
CA ALA A 58 1.92 11.03 -18.66
C ALA A 58 0.93 10.01 -18.06
N LEU A 59 0.54 10.18 -16.79
CA LEU A 59 -0.57 9.46 -16.17
C LEU A 59 -1.88 9.85 -16.83
N GLY A 60 -2.19 11.14 -17.00
CA GLY A 60 -3.37 11.60 -17.74
C GLY A 60 -3.44 11.02 -19.16
N ASP A 61 -2.33 11.04 -19.88
CA ASP A 61 -2.22 10.53 -21.25
C ASP A 61 -2.38 8.99 -21.32
N ILE A 62 -1.81 8.25 -20.37
CA ILE A 62 -1.95 6.78 -20.31
C ILE A 62 -3.34 6.39 -19.79
N ILE A 63 -3.86 7.05 -18.75
CA ILE A 63 -5.22 6.84 -18.22
C ILE A 63 -6.26 7.02 -19.33
N ASN A 64 -6.09 8.04 -20.17
CA ASN A 64 -6.93 8.26 -21.34
C ASN A 64 -6.69 7.22 -22.46
N ALA A 65 -5.47 6.73 -22.64
CA ALA A 65 -5.12 5.75 -23.68
C ALA A 65 -5.42 4.28 -23.32
N THR A 66 -5.49 3.94 -22.03
CA THR A 66 -5.75 2.57 -21.51
C THR A 66 -7.16 2.37 -20.97
N SER A 67 -7.98 3.43 -20.89
CA SER A 67 -9.39 3.35 -20.51
C SER A 67 -10.20 2.67 -21.62
N PHE A 68 -10.26 1.34 -21.58
CA PHE A 68 -11.22 0.59 -22.39
C PHE A 68 -12.59 0.68 -21.71
N HIS A 69 -13.49 1.49 -22.31
CA HIS A 69 -14.87 1.69 -21.86
C HIS A 69 -15.71 0.42 -22.02
N LEU A 70 -16.06 -0.20 -20.89
CA LEU A 70 -17.18 -1.14 -20.81
C LEU A 70 -18.49 -0.32 -20.72
N GLY A 71 -19.10 0.01 -21.87
CA GLY A 71 -20.50 0.46 -22.00
C GLY A 71 -20.97 1.65 -21.14
N SER A 72 -21.29 2.78 -21.77
CA SER A 72 -22.02 3.98 -21.28
C SER A 72 -21.76 4.56 -19.87
N GLN A 73 -20.83 4.04 -19.07
CA GLN A 73 -20.40 4.68 -17.83
C GLN A 73 -18.99 5.27 -18.02
N ASN A 74 -18.93 6.59 -17.90
CA ASN A 74 -17.75 7.43 -17.99
C ASN A 74 -16.75 7.21 -16.82
N SER A 75 -16.57 6.00 -16.30
CA SER A 75 -15.63 5.73 -15.21
C SER A 75 -14.26 5.35 -15.78
N ASN A 76 -13.28 6.23 -15.59
CA ASN A 76 -11.88 5.95 -15.88
C ASN A 76 -11.39 4.80 -14.99
N SER A 77 -11.08 3.64 -15.57
CA SER A 77 -10.80 2.39 -14.83
C SER A 77 -9.65 2.48 -13.80
N ALA A 78 -8.69 3.38 -14.00
CA ALA A 78 -7.59 3.61 -13.06
C ALA A 78 -8.01 4.48 -11.85
N VAL A 79 -8.87 5.49 -12.07
CA VAL A 79 -9.40 6.34 -10.99
C VAL A 79 -10.26 5.50 -10.06
N GLN A 80 -11.18 4.72 -10.65
CA GLN A 80 -12.03 3.80 -9.89
C GLN A 80 -11.18 2.80 -9.08
N PHE A 81 -10.12 2.25 -9.67
CA PHE A 81 -9.25 1.31 -8.95
C PHE A 81 -8.57 1.96 -7.73
N SER A 82 -8.11 3.21 -7.85
CA SER A 82 -7.56 3.93 -6.70
C SER A 82 -8.60 4.18 -5.62
N GLU A 83 -9.83 4.59 -5.99
CA GLU A 83 -10.95 4.81 -5.07
C GLU A 83 -11.36 3.52 -4.35
N ASP A 84 -11.38 2.39 -5.07
CA ASP A 84 -11.66 1.08 -4.50
C ASP A 84 -10.61 0.70 -3.45
N ILE A 85 -9.32 0.97 -3.70
CA ILE A 85 -8.24 0.76 -2.73
C ILE A 85 -8.42 1.66 -1.49
N TYR A 86 -8.71 2.95 -1.67
CA TYR A 86 -8.99 3.87 -0.56
C TYR A 86 -10.20 3.39 0.27
N ALA A 87 -11.27 2.94 -0.38
CA ALA A 87 -12.46 2.42 0.27
C ALA A 87 -12.16 1.14 1.07
N LEU A 88 -11.36 0.22 0.52
CA LEU A 88 -10.89 -0.97 1.24
C LEU A 88 -10.08 -0.58 2.48
N HIS A 89 -9.10 0.31 2.34
CA HIS A 89 -8.28 0.75 3.47
C HIS A 89 -9.15 1.38 4.57
N SER A 90 -10.06 2.29 4.20
CA SER A 90 -10.99 2.90 5.17
C SER A 90 -11.89 1.89 5.88
N ASN A 91 -12.35 0.86 5.17
CA ASN A 91 -13.17 -0.20 5.76
C ASN A 91 -12.36 -1.07 6.73
N LEU A 92 -11.13 -1.41 6.37
CA LEU A 92 -10.21 -2.14 7.24
C LEU A 92 -9.87 -1.35 8.51
N GLU A 93 -9.57 -0.05 8.41
CA GLU A 93 -9.33 0.82 9.57
C GLU A 93 -10.54 0.84 10.53
N LYS A 94 -11.76 0.85 9.98
CA LYS A 94 -13.00 0.79 10.79
C LYS A 94 -13.18 -0.57 11.43
N PHE A 95 -12.91 -1.64 10.68
CA PHE A 95 -13.11 -3.03 11.09
C PHE A 95 -12.12 -3.47 12.19
N CYS A 96 -10.84 -3.15 12.03
CA CYS A 96 -9.76 -3.53 12.93
C CYS A 96 -9.66 -2.62 14.18
N ARG A 97 -10.43 -1.53 14.23
CA ARG A 97 -10.33 -0.51 15.28
C ARG A 97 -10.67 -1.02 16.68
N LEU A 98 -9.77 -0.79 17.62
CA LEU A 98 -9.94 -1.14 19.04
C LEU A 98 -10.55 0.02 19.86
N LYS A 99 -11.83 0.31 19.62
CA LYS A 99 -12.61 1.38 20.31
C LYS A 99 -13.31 0.90 21.59
N ARG A 100 -14.06 1.80 22.26
CA ARG A 100 -14.91 1.47 23.42
C ARG A 100 -15.86 0.29 23.10
N GLY A 101 -15.93 -0.68 24.01
CA GLY A 101 -16.73 -1.90 23.84
C GLY A 101 -15.99 -3.06 23.14
N VAL A 102 -14.70 -2.89 22.86
CA VAL A 102 -13.81 -3.96 22.39
C VAL A 102 -12.83 -4.30 23.50
N GLU A 103 -12.80 -5.58 23.89
CA GLU A 103 -11.79 -6.12 24.81
C GLU A 103 -10.68 -6.78 24.01
N ILE A 104 -9.44 -6.56 24.43
CA ILE A 104 -8.25 -7.06 23.76
C ILE A 104 -7.79 -8.31 24.49
N ASN A 105 -7.53 -9.38 23.75
CA ASN A 105 -6.86 -10.55 24.28
C ASN A 105 -5.35 -10.30 24.31
N GLU A 106 -4.85 -9.84 25.45
CA GLU A 106 -3.47 -9.38 25.57
C GLU A 106 -2.43 -10.49 25.27
N SER A 107 -2.71 -11.75 25.62
CA SER A 107 -1.75 -12.84 25.38
C SER A 107 -1.61 -13.14 23.89
N GLU A 108 -2.71 -13.28 23.17
CA GLU A 108 -2.71 -13.56 21.72
C GLU A 108 -2.13 -12.38 20.94
N VAL A 109 -2.43 -11.15 21.36
CA VAL A 109 -1.85 -9.96 20.73
C VAL A 109 -0.34 -9.89 20.91
N LYS A 110 0.20 -10.24 22.09
CA LYS A 110 1.67 -10.28 22.27
C LYS A 110 2.33 -11.24 21.27
N VAL A 111 1.78 -12.44 21.13
CA VAL A 111 2.27 -13.44 20.16
C VAL A 111 2.21 -12.90 18.73
N LEU A 112 1.12 -12.22 18.37
CA LEU A 112 0.97 -11.59 17.05
C LEU A 112 2.02 -10.51 16.81
N LEU A 113 2.27 -9.64 17.79
CA LEU A 113 3.28 -8.58 17.70
C LEU A 113 4.69 -9.15 17.58
N GLU A 114 5.01 -10.20 18.35
CA GLU A 114 6.29 -10.91 18.30
C GLU A 114 6.55 -11.52 16.93
N LYS A 115 5.54 -12.18 16.35
CA LYS A 115 5.63 -12.77 15.01
C LYS A 115 5.93 -11.73 13.92
N ASN A 116 5.45 -10.50 14.10
CA ASN A 116 5.70 -9.37 13.20
C ASN A 116 6.96 -8.57 13.59
N GLY A 117 7.70 -9.02 14.62
CA GLY A 117 8.92 -8.39 15.09
C GLY A 117 8.70 -7.07 15.84
N CYS A 118 7.47 -6.70 16.19
CA CYS A 118 7.13 -5.39 16.74
C CYS A 118 7.54 -5.25 18.22
N SER A 119 7.89 -4.03 18.65
CA SER A 119 8.30 -3.78 20.04
C SER A 119 7.11 -3.83 20.99
N ILE A 120 7.14 -4.71 21.99
CA ILE A 120 6.01 -4.93 22.94
C ILE A 120 6.10 -3.98 24.16
N SER A 121 7.06 -3.06 24.21
CA SER A 121 7.23 -2.18 25.37
C SER A 121 6.15 -1.10 25.41
N GLY A 122 5.02 -1.38 26.05
CA GLY A 122 3.93 -0.41 26.21
C GLY A 122 2.73 -0.93 26.99
N ASN A 123 1.92 -0.01 27.51
CA ASN A 123 0.63 -0.34 28.11
C ASN A 123 -0.40 -0.59 26.99
N MET A 124 -1.06 -1.75 26.98
CA MET A 124 -2.05 -2.13 25.96
C MET A 124 -3.27 -1.20 25.88
N ARG A 125 -3.48 -0.38 26.92
CA ARG A 125 -4.54 0.64 26.95
C ARG A 125 -4.13 1.95 26.28
N ASN A 126 -2.85 2.14 25.98
CA ASN A 126 -2.32 3.32 25.28
C ASN A 126 -2.87 3.38 23.85
N SER A 127 -3.26 4.58 23.40
CA SER A 127 -3.78 4.82 22.04
C SER A 127 -2.78 4.44 20.94
N LYS A 128 -1.49 4.73 21.12
CA LYS A 128 -0.41 4.35 20.19
C LYS A 128 -0.30 2.83 20.05
N PHE A 129 -0.39 2.10 21.17
CA PHE A 129 -0.34 0.64 21.16
C PHE A 129 -1.59 0.05 20.50
N LYS A 130 -2.78 0.60 20.75
CA LYS A 130 -4.02 0.18 20.08
C LYS A 130 -3.97 0.40 18.57
N HIS A 131 -3.37 1.51 18.13
CA HIS A 131 -3.17 1.78 16.72
C HIS A 131 -2.24 0.74 16.10
N MET A 132 -1.11 0.43 16.76
CA MET A 132 -0.19 -0.63 16.36
C MET A 132 -0.87 -1.99 16.20
N ILE A 133 -1.68 -2.40 17.18
CA ILE A 133 -2.42 -3.66 17.08
C ILE A 133 -3.41 -3.60 15.91
N SER A 134 -4.17 -2.51 15.76
CA SER A 134 -5.15 -2.35 14.67
C SER A 134 -4.47 -2.49 13.32
N SER A 135 -3.33 -1.83 13.13
CA SER A 135 -2.50 -1.88 11.92
C SER A 135 -2.04 -3.29 11.58
N ILE A 136 -1.59 -4.07 12.56
CA ILE A 136 -1.16 -5.45 12.32
C ILE A 136 -2.34 -6.37 12.02
N LEU A 137 -3.50 -6.13 12.65
CA LEU A 137 -4.73 -6.86 12.33
C LEU A 137 -5.20 -6.58 10.89
N GLU A 138 -5.07 -5.34 10.38
CA GLU A 138 -5.39 -5.02 8.98
C GLU A 138 -4.55 -5.87 8.01
N ARG A 139 -3.22 -5.89 8.17
CA ARG A 139 -2.33 -6.74 7.38
C ARG A 139 -2.72 -8.22 7.48
N HIS A 140 -2.99 -8.69 8.69
CA HIS A 140 -3.30 -10.10 8.92
C HIS A 140 -4.62 -10.54 8.28
N VAL A 141 -5.64 -9.67 8.27
CA VAL A 141 -6.91 -9.91 7.54
C VAL A 141 -6.65 -10.00 6.04
N ILE A 142 -5.90 -9.06 5.47
CA ILE A 142 -5.55 -9.06 4.03
C ILE A 142 -4.82 -10.36 3.66
N GLU A 143 -3.75 -10.69 4.39
CA GLU A 143 -2.94 -11.88 4.14
C GLU A 143 -3.76 -13.17 4.21
N ASN A 144 -4.63 -13.30 5.23
CA ASN A 144 -5.47 -14.48 5.38
C ASN A 144 -6.49 -14.64 4.25
N VAL A 145 -7.18 -13.55 3.85
CA VAL A 145 -8.11 -13.60 2.71
C VAL A 145 -7.37 -13.97 1.42
N ILE A 146 -6.18 -13.39 1.18
CA ILE A 146 -5.37 -13.69 0.00
C ILE A 146 -4.93 -15.16 0.00
N GLU A 147 -4.42 -15.67 1.11
CA GLU A 147 -3.99 -17.07 1.24
C GLU A 147 -5.15 -18.04 0.94
N LYS A 148 -6.29 -17.85 1.60
CA LYS A 148 -7.47 -18.70 1.42
C LYS A 148 -8.08 -18.61 0.03
N THR A 149 -7.99 -17.44 -0.60
CA THR A 149 -8.45 -17.25 -1.99
C THR A 149 -7.50 -17.93 -2.99
N LYS A 150 -6.18 -17.90 -2.74
CA LYS A 150 -5.21 -18.69 -3.53
C LYS A 150 -5.50 -20.19 -3.41
N GLU A 151 -5.70 -20.69 -2.19
CA GLU A 151 -6.10 -22.08 -1.97
C GLU A 151 -7.37 -22.46 -2.76
N TYR A 152 -8.34 -21.55 -2.88
CA TYR A 152 -9.54 -21.76 -3.69
C TYR A 152 -9.20 -21.94 -5.18
N PHE A 153 -8.34 -21.10 -5.74
CA PHE A 153 -7.91 -21.19 -7.14
C PHE A 153 -6.97 -22.37 -7.41
N ASP A 154 -6.23 -22.84 -6.40
CA ASP A 154 -5.24 -23.93 -6.52
C ASP A 154 -5.84 -25.34 -6.35
N LYS A 155 -7.05 -25.48 -5.79
CA LYS A 155 -7.70 -26.78 -5.56
C LYS A 155 -7.90 -27.53 -6.88
N GLN A 156 -7.11 -28.58 -7.11
CA GLN A 156 -7.27 -29.47 -8.28
C GLN A 156 -8.64 -30.17 -8.28
N LYS A 157 -9.13 -30.51 -9.48
CA LYS A 157 -10.45 -31.13 -9.78
C LYS A 157 -10.69 -32.52 -9.17
N ASN A 158 -9.92 -32.95 -8.18
CA ASN A 158 -9.94 -34.34 -7.73
C ASN A 158 -11.14 -34.72 -6.88
N ASP A 159 -12.13 -33.85 -6.71
CA ASP A 159 -13.34 -34.23 -5.99
C ASP A 159 -14.56 -33.38 -6.40
N VAL A 160 -15.70 -34.08 -6.53
CA VAL A 160 -17.10 -33.63 -6.51
C VAL A 160 -17.82 -33.34 -7.87
N GLY A 161 -19.03 -33.90 -7.98
CA GLY A 161 -19.94 -33.90 -9.13
C GLY A 161 -20.62 -32.57 -9.49
N ASP A 162 -21.59 -32.64 -10.42
CA ASP A 162 -22.13 -31.54 -11.25
C ASP A 162 -22.57 -30.26 -10.51
N GLU A 163 -23.16 -30.36 -9.31
CA GLU A 163 -23.61 -29.17 -8.56
C GLU A 163 -22.44 -28.30 -8.06
N SER A 164 -21.25 -28.88 -7.88
CA SER A 164 -20.05 -28.15 -7.46
C SER A 164 -19.42 -27.30 -8.58
N GLN A 165 -19.77 -27.57 -9.85
CA GLN A 165 -19.18 -26.88 -11.00
C GLN A 165 -19.73 -25.46 -11.19
N GLN A 166 -21.01 -25.22 -10.86
CA GLN A 166 -21.61 -23.89 -10.93
C GLN A 166 -21.05 -22.93 -9.86
N HIS A 167 -20.50 -23.45 -8.76
CA HIS A 167 -19.90 -22.64 -7.68
C HIS A 167 -18.40 -22.33 -7.89
N ARG A 168 -17.84 -22.71 -9.05
CA ARG A 168 -16.42 -22.50 -9.40
C ARG A 168 -16.23 -21.80 -10.74
N LEU A 169 -17.19 -20.97 -11.16
CA LEU A 169 -17.12 -20.27 -12.44
C LEU A 169 -15.93 -19.32 -12.51
N GLU A 170 -15.63 -18.61 -11.42
CA GLU A 170 -14.52 -17.67 -11.34
C GLU A 170 -13.18 -18.36 -11.64
N GLU A 171 -12.95 -19.51 -11.02
CA GLU A 171 -11.75 -20.30 -11.26
C GLU A 171 -11.70 -20.86 -12.70
N GLN A 172 -12.81 -21.38 -13.23
CA GLN A 172 -12.87 -21.86 -14.60
C GLN A 172 -12.54 -20.74 -15.61
N ILE A 173 -13.06 -19.54 -15.38
CA ILE A 173 -12.80 -18.36 -16.19
C ILE A 173 -11.32 -17.96 -16.08
N VAL A 174 -10.76 -17.88 -14.87
CA VAL A 174 -9.35 -17.54 -14.65
C VAL A 174 -8.44 -18.57 -15.35
N ASN A 175 -8.67 -19.86 -15.14
CA ASN A 175 -7.89 -20.93 -15.75
C ASN A 175 -8.01 -20.95 -17.28
N GLY A 176 -9.21 -20.71 -17.82
CA GLY A 176 -9.44 -20.59 -19.25
C GLY A 176 -8.70 -19.40 -19.86
N THR A 177 -8.70 -18.26 -19.16
CA THR A 177 -8.00 -17.04 -19.58
C THR A 177 -6.50 -17.25 -19.63
N GLU A 178 -5.90 -17.80 -18.57
CA GLU A 178 -4.46 -18.05 -18.51
C GLU A 178 -4.00 -19.02 -19.60
N LYS A 179 -4.82 -20.05 -19.91
CA LYS A 179 -4.57 -20.96 -21.04
C LYS A 179 -4.61 -20.22 -22.38
N LEU A 180 -5.63 -19.38 -22.60
CA LEU A 180 -5.79 -18.62 -23.83
C LEU A 180 -4.63 -17.63 -24.04
N LEU A 181 -4.23 -16.91 -23.00
CA LEU A 181 -3.10 -15.98 -23.06
C LEU A 181 -1.79 -16.69 -23.43
N LYS A 182 -1.53 -17.89 -22.86
CA LYS A 182 -0.36 -18.72 -23.23
C LYS A 182 -0.41 -19.18 -24.69
N LEU A 183 -1.59 -19.51 -25.21
CA LEU A 183 -1.75 -19.88 -26.63
C LEU A 183 -1.47 -18.70 -27.55
N ILE A 184 -1.95 -17.49 -27.21
CA ILE A 184 -1.68 -16.27 -27.98
C ILE A 184 -0.19 -15.95 -27.96
N GLU A 185 0.46 -16.04 -26.79
CA GLU A 185 1.90 -15.86 -26.66
C GLU A 185 2.69 -16.85 -27.52
N SER A 186 2.29 -18.14 -27.51
CA SER A 186 2.91 -19.17 -28.34
C SER A 186 2.76 -18.90 -29.83
N ILE A 187 1.58 -18.48 -30.29
CA ILE A 187 1.38 -18.08 -31.69
C ILE A 187 2.24 -16.87 -32.04
N SER A 188 2.30 -15.86 -31.15
CA SER A 188 3.09 -14.64 -31.36
C SER A 188 4.60 -14.90 -31.47
N LYS A 189 5.11 -15.92 -30.77
CA LYS A 189 6.53 -16.29 -30.80
C LYS A 189 6.92 -17.16 -31.99
N ASN A 190 6.00 -18.02 -32.46
CA ASN A 190 6.32 -19.11 -33.37
C ASN A 190 5.79 -18.91 -34.80
N ARG A 191 5.03 -17.85 -35.08
CA ARG A 191 4.42 -17.60 -36.40
C ARG A 191 4.69 -16.16 -36.85
N ALA A 192 4.86 -15.97 -38.15
CA ALA A 192 4.99 -14.63 -38.73
C ALA A 192 3.69 -13.82 -38.55
N GLY A 193 3.81 -12.53 -38.22
CA GLY A 193 2.68 -11.63 -37.99
C GLY A 193 3.11 -10.33 -37.31
N ASP A 194 2.16 -9.45 -37.04
CA ASP A 194 2.39 -8.22 -36.27
C ASP A 194 2.31 -8.49 -34.76
N GLU A 195 3.44 -8.41 -34.06
CA GLU A 195 3.54 -8.59 -32.62
C GLU A 195 2.66 -7.59 -31.84
N LYS A 196 2.45 -6.38 -32.36
CA LYS A 196 1.60 -5.37 -31.72
C LYS A 196 0.15 -5.84 -31.62
N VAL A 197 -0.33 -6.58 -32.62
CA VAL A 197 -1.69 -7.15 -32.63
C VAL A 197 -1.83 -8.21 -31.55
N SER A 198 -0.89 -9.15 -31.44
CA SER A 198 -0.89 -10.18 -30.39
C SER A 198 -0.83 -9.59 -28.99
N LYS A 199 0.03 -8.59 -28.78
CA LYS A 199 0.16 -7.88 -27.50
C LYS A 199 -1.12 -7.15 -27.13
N ALA A 200 -1.67 -6.35 -28.05
CA ALA A 200 -2.93 -5.64 -27.83
C ALA A 200 -4.10 -6.59 -27.56
N THR A 201 -4.15 -7.73 -28.26
CA THR A 201 -5.18 -8.76 -28.07
C THR A 201 -5.09 -9.39 -26.67
N SER A 202 -3.88 -9.77 -26.24
CA SER A 202 -3.63 -10.32 -24.90
C SER A 202 -4.04 -9.35 -23.80
N THR A 203 -3.66 -8.07 -23.93
CA THR A 203 -4.08 -7.01 -23.01
C THR A 203 -5.60 -6.90 -22.96
N LYS A 204 -6.28 -6.76 -24.10
CA LYS A 204 -7.74 -6.60 -24.14
C LYS A 204 -8.49 -7.79 -23.54
N ILE A 205 -8.11 -9.02 -23.87
CA ILE A 205 -8.73 -10.23 -23.33
C ILE A 205 -8.60 -10.25 -21.80
N ARG A 206 -7.39 -10.03 -21.29
CA ARG A 206 -7.12 -9.96 -19.86
C ARG A 206 -8.00 -8.91 -19.19
N GLN A 207 -7.98 -7.67 -19.67
CA GLN A 207 -8.74 -6.57 -19.08
C GLN A 207 -10.24 -6.83 -19.09
N GLN A 208 -10.79 -7.37 -20.19
CA GLN A 208 -12.22 -7.68 -20.29
C GLN A 208 -12.64 -8.76 -19.31
N ILE A 209 -11.91 -9.87 -19.26
CA ILE A 209 -12.29 -10.99 -18.41
C ILE A 209 -12.17 -10.62 -16.93
N TYR A 210 -11.06 -10.00 -16.54
CA TYR A 210 -10.89 -9.55 -15.16
C TYR A 210 -11.82 -8.40 -14.78
N GLY A 211 -12.25 -7.57 -15.74
CA GLY A 211 -13.30 -6.57 -15.51
C GLY A 211 -14.67 -7.21 -15.22
N VAL A 212 -15.04 -8.25 -15.97
CA VAL A 212 -16.26 -9.04 -15.70
C VAL A 212 -16.17 -9.72 -14.34
N LEU A 213 -15.04 -10.36 -14.02
CA LEU A 213 -14.82 -10.96 -12.71
C LEU A 213 -14.82 -9.93 -11.57
N GLY A 214 -14.31 -8.73 -11.78
CA GLY A 214 -14.39 -7.66 -10.78
C GLY A 214 -15.81 -7.18 -10.51
N ASN A 215 -16.67 -7.21 -11.54
CA ASN A 215 -18.07 -6.79 -11.42
C ASN A 215 -19.00 -7.90 -10.90
N ARG A 216 -18.79 -9.13 -11.36
CA ARG A 216 -19.71 -10.27 -11.12
C ARG A 216 -19.09 -11.40 -10.32
N GLY A 217 -17.78 -11.53 -10.32
CA GLY A 217 -17.07 -12.58 -9.60
C GLY A 217 -17.38 -12.51 -8.11
N PHE A 218 -17.72 -13.68 -7.56
CA PHE A 218 -18.12 -13.87 -6.18
C PHE A 218 -19.31 -13.04 -5.70
N SER A 219 -20.05 -12.36 -6.59
CA SER A 219 -21.33 -11.70 -6.28
C SER A 219 -22.35 -12.68 -5.70
N ASN A 220 -23.45 -12.17 -5.16
CA ASN A 220 -24.54 -13.04 -4.73
C ASN A 220 -25.05 -13.88 -5.92
N ILE A 221 -25.36 -15.14 -5.65
CA ILE A 221 -25.90 -16.10 -6.60
C ILE A 221 -27.42 -15.99 -6.54
N ILE A 222 -28.05 -15.76 -7.70
CA ILE A 222 -29.51 -15.68 -7.81
C ILE A 222 -30.04 -17.09 -8.04
N ILE A 223 -30.73 -17.65 -7.04
CA ILE A 223 -31.40 -18.96 -7.12
C ILE A 223 -32.87 -18.73 -6.77
N ASP A 224 -33.78 -19.10 -7.68
CA ASP A 224 -35.23 -18.94 -7.49
C ASP A 224 -35.70 -17.53 -7.08
N LYS A 225 -35.01 -16.50 -7.61
CA LYS A 225 -35.22 -15.06 -7.30
C LYS A 225 -34.79 -14.63 -5.89
N GLU A 226 -34.07 -15.48 -5.17
CA GLU A 226 -33.44 -15.14 -3.90
C GLU A 226 -31.93 -14.94 -4.07
N ASP A 227 -31.40 -13.90 -3.42
CA ASP A 227 -29.96 -13.63 -3.36
C ASP A 227 -29.31 -14.51 -2.29
N LYS A 228 -28.45 -15.45 -2.73
CA LYS A 228 -27.63 -16.28 -1.84
C LYS A 228 -26.19 -15.81 -1.87
N VAL A 229 -25.57 -15.65 -0.70
CA VAL A 229 -24.17 -15.24 -0.59
C VAL A 229 -23.28 -16.34 -1.19
N HIS A 230 -22.29 -15.93 -1.98
CA HIS A 230 -21.36 -16.87 -2.61
C HIS A 230 -20.63 -17.75 -1.58
N PRO A 231 -20.51 -19.08 -1.77
CA PRO A 231 -19.93 -19.99 -0.77
C PRO A 231 -18.52 -19.62 -0.30
N LEU A 232 -17.65 -19.17 -1.19
CA LEU A 232 -16.31 -18.69 -0.83
C LEU A 232 -16.38 -17.50 0.15
N ILE A 233 -17.29 -16.55 -0.07
CA ILE A 233 -17.46 -15.37 0.79
C ILE A 233 -17.97 -15.81 2.17
N VAL A 234 -18.91 -16.75 2.23
CA VAL A 234 -19.39 -17.31 3.50
C VAL A 234 -18.26 -17.96 4.30
N ASN A 235 -17.39 -18.73 3.63
CA ASN A 235 -16.26 -19.38 4.29
C ASN A 235 -15.22 -18.37 4.77
N LEU A 236 -14.82 -17.44 3.91
CA LEU A 236 -13.87 -16.37 4.27
C LEU A 236 -14.39 -15.50 5.41
N ARG A 237 -15.70 -15.18 5.44
CA ARG A 237 -16.31 -14.48 6.57
C ARG A 237 -16.10 -15.24 7.87
N LYS A 238 -16.38 -16.55 7.90
CA LYS A 238 -16.19 -17.38 9.10
C LYS A 238 -14.72 -17.40 9.54
N ASP A 239 -13.80 -17.54 8.59
CA ASP A 239 -12.37 -17.56 8.85
C ASP A 239 -11.91 -16.23 9.46
N ILE A 240 -12.31 -15.10 8.89
CA ILE A 240 -11.97 -13.76 9.39
C ILE A 240 -12.62 -13.47 10.73
N THR A 241 -13.88 -13.85 10.95
CA THR A 241 -14.53 -13.71 12.26
C THR A 241 -13.79 -14.53 13.32
N SER A 242 -13.44 -15.79 13.02
CA SER A 242 -12.66 -16.63 13.93
C SER A 242 -11.27 -16.04 14.21
N LEU A 243 -10.60 -15.55 13.16
CA LEU A 243 -9.29 -14.91 13.25
C LEU A 243 -9.33 -13.70 14.19
N MET A 244 -10.28 -12.79 13.99
CA MET A 244 -10.40 -11.58 14.79
C MET A 244 -10.80 -11.86 16.24
N ASN A 245 -11.66 -12.87 16.47
CA ASN A 245 -12.09 -13.26 17.81
C ASN A 245 -10.96 -13.82 18.69
N LYS A 246 -9.83 -14.25 18.10
CA LYS A 246 -8.63 -14.61 18.87
C LYS A 246 -8.02 -13.39 19.57
N TYR A 247 -8.02 -12.25 18.89
CA TYR A 247 -7.30 -11.05 19.34
C TYR A 247 -8.20 -10.05 20.06
N ARG A 248 -9.51 -10.05 19.77
CA ARG A 248 -10.46 -9.10 20.37
C ARG A 248 -11.87 -9.69 20.52
N THR A 249 -12.62 -9.16 21.48
CA THR A 249 -14.04 -9.47 21.69
C THR A 249 -14.87 -8.19 21.62
N ILE A 250 -15.91 -8.18 20.78
CA ILE A 250 -16.87 -7.08 20.69
C ILE A 250 -18.04 -7.39 21.64
N LYS A 251 -18.27 -6.54 22.65
CA LYS A 251 -19.33 -6.75 23.65
C LYS A 251 -20.68 -6.14 23.28
N ILE A 252 -20.69 -5.20 22.34
CA ILE A 252 -21.89 -4.45 21.96
C ILE A 252 -22.52 -5.12 20.75
N GLN A 253 -23.74 -5.63 20.90
CA GLN A 253 -24.43 -6.43 19.87
C GLN A 253 -24.60 -5.69 18.54
N GLU A 254 -24.99 -4.41 18.57
CA GLU A 254 -25.12 -3.58 17.37
C GLU A 254 -23.79 -3.49 16.59
N LYS A 255 -22.68 -3.28 17.31
CA LYS A 255 -21.35 -3.25 16.69
C LYS A 255 -20.91 -4.59 16.15
N LEU A 256 -21.39 -5.69 16.73
CA LEU A 256 -21.11 -7.04 16.23
C LEU A 256 -21.79 -7.23 14.88
N LEU A 257 -23.07 -6.87 14.75
CA LEU A 257 -23.82 -6.95 13.48
C LEU A 257 -23.19 -6.05 12.40
N ASP A 258 -22.84 -4.81 12.74
CA ASP A 258 -22.12 -3.91 11.82
C ASP A 258 -20.78 -4.52 11.36
N ASN A 259 -20.07 -5.19 12.28
CA ASN A 259 -18.79 -5.83 11.99
C ASN A 259 -18.95 -7.03 11.05
N GLU A 260 -20.01 -7.83 11.21
CA GLU A 260 -20.34 -8.96 10.33
C GLU A 260 -20.67 -8.49 8.91
N MET A 261 -21.53 -7.47 8.76
CA MET A 261 -21.86 -6.89 7.44
C MET A 261 -20.62 -6.32 6.75
N LEU A 262 -19.77 -5.61 7.51
CA LEU A 262 -18.53 -5.05 7.00
C LEU A 262 -17.52 -6.14 6.59
N THR A 263 -17.56 -7.32 7.21
CA THR A 263 -16.67 -8.44 6.88
C THR A 263 -16.92 -8.94 5.45
N ASP A 264 -18.17 -9.14 5.06
CA ASP A 264 -18.51 -9.59 3.69
C ASP A 264 -18.02 -8.57 2.64
N GLN A 265 -18.20 -7.27 2.92
CA GLN A 265 -17.73 -6.21 2.05
C GLN A 265 -16.20 -6.20 1.94
N ILE A 266 -15.48 -6.29 3.06
CA ILE A 266 -14.01 -6.31 3.08
C ILE A 266 -13.47 -7.51 2.31
N VAL A 267 -14.02 -8.70 2.53
CA VAL A 267 -13.60 -9.92 1.82
C VAL A 267 -13.76 -9.73 0.32
N ARG A 268 -14.92 -9.23 -0.14
CA ARG A 268 -15.16 -8.97 -1.57
C ARG A 268 -14.20 -7.93 -2.13
N GLN A 269 -13.96 -6.85 -1.40
CA GLN A 269 -13.02 -5.80 -1.81
C GLN A 269 -11.59 -6.34 -1.93
N ILE A 270 -11.11 -7.13 -0.97
CA ILE A 270 -9.79 -7.76 -1.02
C ILE A 270 -9.70 -8.69 -2.24
N VAL A 271 -10.67 -9.59 -2.41
CA VAL A 271 -10.63 -10.52 -3.55
C VAL A 271 -10.66 -9.76 -4.88
N ASN A 272 -11.56 -8.79 -5.02
CA ASN A 272 -11.66 -7.99 -6.24
C ASN A 272 -10.35 -7.25 -6.52
N ILE A 273 -9.82 -6.46 -5.58
CA ILE A 273 -8.61 -5.66 -5.79
C ILE A 273 -7.40 -6.53 -6.09
N PHE A 274 -7.14 -7.54 -5.25
CA PHE A 274 -5.89 -8.30 -5.28
C PHE A 274 -5.84 -9.40 -6.34
N PHE A 275 -6.98 -9.88 -6.85
CA PHE A 275 -7.01 -10.93 -7.87
C PHE A 275 -7.51 -10.43 -9.24
N PHE A 276 -8.40 -9.44 -9.27
CA PHE A 276 -9.04 -8.99 -10.51
C PHE A 276 -8.62 -7.56 -10.88
N GLY A 277 -8.78 -6.59 -10.00
CA GLY A 277 -8.50 -5.17 -10.24
C GLY A 277 -7.07 -4.90 -10.69
N ILE A 278 -6.07 -5.52 -10.06
CA ILE A 278 -4.66 -5.42 -10.50
C ILE A 278 -4.45 -5.96 -11.93
N LYS A 279 -5.25 -6.97 -12.33
CA LYS A 279 -5.23 -7.61 -13.66
C LYS A 279 -6.10 -6.86 -14.67
N VAL A 280 -6.72 -5.73 -14.34
CA VAL A 280 -7.36 -4.83 -15.32
C VAL A 280 -6.42 -3.70 -15.74
N GLN A 281 -5.43 -3.36 -14.93
CA GLN A 281 -4.50 -2.28 -15.24
C GLN A 281 -3.54 -2.64 -16.39
N GLU A 282 -3.03 -1.64 -17.13
CA GLU A 282 -1.97 -1.79 -18.13
C GLU A 282 -0.86 -0.74 -17.89
N PRO A 283 0.36 -1.15 -17.46
CA PRO A 283 0.78 -2.52 -17.16
C PRO A 283 0.02 -3.13 -15.97
N ILE A 284 0.15 -4.44 -15.73
CA ILE A 284 -0.47 -5.09 -14.55
C ILE A 284 0.07 -4.42 -13.29
N ALA A 285 -0.84 -4.06 -12.36
CA ALA A 285 -0.44 -3.46 -11.10
C ALA A 285 0.18 -4.50 -10.15
N GLU A 286 1.10 -4.03 -9.32
CA GLU A 286 1.82 -4.78 -8.30
C GLU A 286 1.45 -4.23 -6.93
N TRP A 287 1.65 -5.05 -5.91
CA TRP A 287 1.53 -4.64 -4.52
C TRP A 287 2.58 -5.34 -3.65
N LYS A 288 2.98 -4.69 -2.55
CA LYS A 288 3.84 -5.31 -1.53
C LYS A 288 3.65 -4.64 -0.17
N PHE A 289 3.80 -5.41 0.89
CA PHE A 289 4.04 -4.85 2.22
C PHE A 289 5.51 -4.48 2.38
N PHE A 290 5.79 -3.51 3.24
CA PHE A 290 7.16 -3.22 3.66
C PHE A 290 7.50 -4.02 4.92
N GLU A 291 8.69 -4.59 4.91
CA GLU A 291 9.22 -5.33 6.05
C GLU A 291 9.67 -4.39 7.17
N LYS A 292 9.69 -4.92 8.38
CA LYS A 292 10.24 -4.19 9.53
C LYS A 292 11.68 -3.75 9.25
N ASN A 293 12.04 -2.57 9.75
CA ASN A 293 13.34 -1.92 9.58
C ASN A 293 13.64 -1.48 8.13
N THR A 294 12.65 -1.48 7.24
CA THR A 294 12.79 -0.78 5.95
C THR A 294 12.90 0.72 6.21
N LYS A 295 13.88 1.40 5.59
CA LYS A 295 14.00 2.86 5.69
C LYS A 295 12.75 3.53 5.13
N VAL A 296 12.17 4.47 5.88
CA VAL A 296 10.97 5.19 5.45
C VAL A 296 11.26 6.01 4.20
N ASN A 297 10.33 5.95 3.24
CA ASN A 297 10.37 6.74 2.03
C ASN A 297 8.98 7.37 1.79
N ASN A 298 8.88 8.69 1.97
CA ASN A 298 7.63 9.45 1.86
C ASN A 298 7.01 9.48 0.45
N LEU A 299 7.73 9.05 -0.59
CA LEU A 299 7.17 8.93 -1.93
C LEU A 299 6.26 7.70 -2.04
N ILE A 300 6.54 6.65 -1.27
CA ILE A 300 5.92 5.32 -1.41
C ILE A 300 5.23 4.83 -0.14
N MET A 301 5.43 5.54 0.97
CA MET A 301 4.89 5.25 2.29
C MET A 301 4.22 6.50 2.87
N TYR A 302 3.16 6.27 3.63
CA TYR A 302 2.44 7.27 4.38
C TYR A 302 2.30 6.83 5.84
N ALA A 303 2.46 7.79 6.76
CA ALA A 303 2.08 7.67 8.15
C ALA A 303 1.71 9.06 8.69
N ALA A 304 1.06 9.08 9.85
CA ALA A 304 0.86 10.33 10.59
C ALA A 304 2.15 10.69 11.35
N TRP A 305 2.98 11.55 10.77
CA TRP A 305 4.23 12.09 11.35
C TRP A 305 4.30 13.62 11.21
N ASP A 306 5.04 14.27 12.11
CA ASP A 306 5.51 15.65 11.94
C ASP A 306 6.78 15.63 11.06
N GLU A 307 6.90 16.56 10.11
CA GLU A 307 7.91 16.54 9.02
C GLU A 307 9.37 16.46 9.50
N GLU A 308 9.65 16.87 10.74
CA GLU A 308 10.99 16.98 11.33
C GLU A 308 11.61 15.62 11.76
N GLU A 309 10.82 14.53 11.87
CA GLU A 309 11.30 13.22 12.38
C GLU A 309 11.68 12.18 11.28
N LEU A 310 11.62 12.57 10.00
CA LEU A 310 11.64 11.60 8.90
C LEU A 310 13.03 11.02 8.57
N GLU A 311 14.11 11.79 8.71
CA GLU A 311 15.43 11.43 8.16
C GLU A 311 16.03 10.11 8.72
N ASN A 312 15.59 9.69 9.91
CA ASN A 312 16.06 8.47 10.59
C ASN A 312 14.94 7.50 10.97
N SER A 313 13.78 7.62 10.33
CA SER A 313 12.63 6.75 10.61
C SER A 313 12.69 5.44 9.82
N TYR A 314 12.34 4.34 10.50
CA TYR A 314 12.22 3.00 9.92
C TYR A 314 10.81 2.46 10.11
N VAL A 315 10.38 1.56 9.22
CA VAL A 315 9.10 0.87 9.34
C VAL A 315 9.12 -0.05 10.57
N ASP A 316 8.24 0.20 11.54
CA ASP A 316 7.99 -0.72 12.67
C ASP A 316 6.86 -1.70 12.34
N ALA A 317 5.84 -1.25 11.59
CA ALA A 317 4.81 -2.09 10.99
C ALA A 317 4.29 -1.49 9.68
N CYS A 318 3.82 -2.33 8.77
CA CYS A 318 3.10 -1.93 7.55
C CYS A 318 1.68 -2.50 7.62
N SER A 319 0.67 -1.63 7.76
CA SER A 319 -0.73 -2.04 7.91
C SER A 319 -1.39 -2.34 6.59
N PHE A 320 -1.05 -1.57 5.55
CA PHE A 320 -1.65 -1.66 4.23
C PHE A 320 -0.58 -1.55 3.15
N PRO A 321 -0.62 -2.39 2.10
CA PRO A 321 0.46 -2.48 1.15
C PRO A 321 0.50 -1.26 0.21
N ILE A 322 1.65 -1.03 -0.40
CA ILE A 322 1.75 -0.13 -1.55
C ILE A 322 1.09 -0.79 -2.76
N PHE A 323 0.43 0.00 -3.59
CA PHE A 323 0.00 -0.38 -4.94
C PHE A 323 0.67 0.50 -5.98
N GLY A 324 1.12 -0.09 -7.08
CA GLY A 324 1.76 0.66 -8.15
C GLY A 324 2.20 -0.19 -9.33
N PHE A 325 3.01 0.40 -10.20
CA PHE A 325 3.61 -0.26 -11.36
C PHE A 325 5.12 -0.28 -11.22
N ASN A 326 5.75 -1.38 -11.63
CA ASN A 326 7.20 -1.59 -11.56
C ASN A 326 7.74 -1.50 -10.11
N LEU A 327 6.98 -1.95 -9.11
CA LEU A 327 7.39 -1.89 -7.69
C LEU A 327 8.60 -2.79 -7.40
N CYS A 328 8.77 -3.85 -8.19
CA CYS A 328 9.88 -4.80 -8.10
C CYS A 328 11.09 -4.44 -8.98
N GLU A 329 10.98 -3.40 -9.83
CA GLU A 329 12.02 -3.04 -10.81
C GLU A 329 12.53 -1.60 -10.64
N ALA A 330 12.18 -0.95 -9.52
CA ALA A 330 12.50 0.45 -9.23
C ALA A 330 14.01 0.77 -9.23
N GLU A 331 14.88 -0.24 -9.11
CA GLU A 331 16.34 -0.08 -9.15
C GLU A 331 16.93 -0.09 -10.56
N LYS A 332 16.14 -0.40 -11.60
CA LYS A 332 16.57 -0.35 -13.00
C LYS A 332 16.40 1.08 -13.52
N ALA A 333 17.51 1.68 -13.99
CA ALA A 333 17.63 3.10 -14.35
C ALA A 333 16.60 3.67 -15.34
N ASP A 334 15.85 2.81 -16.06
CA ASP A 334 14.92 3.21 -17.12
C ASP A 334 13.43 3.01 -16.79
N LYS A 335 13.06 2.54 -15.59
CA LYS A 335 11.65 2.31 -15.21
C LYS A 335 11.18 3.25 -14.11
N ILE A 336 10.28 4.16 -14.47
CA ILE A 336 9.64 5.08 -13.53
C ILE A 336 8.67 4.27 -12.65
N LEU A 337 8.98 4.21 -11.35
CA LEU A 337 8.06 3.76 -10.32
C LEU A 337 6.81 4.64 -10.35
N LYS A 338 5.63 4.02 -10.42
CA LYS A 338 4.36 4.74 -10.39
C LYS A 338 3.53 4.23 -9.22
N VAL A 339 3.25 5.10 -8.26
CA VAL A 339 2.47 4.78 -7.07
C VAL A 339 1.00 5.11 -7.33
N ILE A 340 0.13 4.14 -7.13
CA ILE A 340 -1.34 4.30 -7.13
C ILE A 340 -1.82 4.62 -5.72
N PHE A 341 -1.28 3.90 -4.73
CA PHE A 341 -1.61 4.06 -3.32
C PHE A 341 -0.35 3.83 -2.48
N GLN A 342 -0.05 4.75 -1.58
CA GLN A 342 1.11 4.65 -0.69
C GLN A 342 0.87 3.62 0.41
N ALA A 343 1.89 2.83 0.74
CA ALA A 343 1.78 1.91 1.86
C ALA A 343 1.50 2.68 3.16
N GLN A 344 0.63 2.12 4.00
CA GLN A 344 0.32 2.69 5.31
C GLN A 344 1.23 2.01 6.32
N ILE A 345 2.05 2.80 7.00
CA ILE A 345 3.07 2.28 7.90
C ILE A 345 3.04 2.98 9.26
N ILE A 346 3.61 2.33 10.26
CA ILE A 346 3.90 2.90 11.57
C ILE A 346 5.41 3.09 11.65
N PRO A 347 5.89 4.35 11.82
CA PRO A 347 7.32 4.62 11.99
C PRO A 347 7.78 4.21 13.39
N GLY A 348 9.01 3.72 13.46
CA GLY A 348 9.75 3.47 14.68
C GLY A 348 11.11 4.18 14.67
N ASN A 349 11.52 4.67 15.83
CA ASN A 349 12.83 5.27 16.05
C ASN A 349 13.75 4.18 16.58
N THR A 350 14.40 3.37 15.72
CA THR A 350 15.69 2.70 16.02
C THR A 350 16.13 1.71 14.93
N LEU A 351 17.34 1.90 14.41
CA LEU A 351 18.32 0.83 14.41
C LEU A 351 18.88 0.80 15.84
N LYS A 352 18.50 -0.20 16.64
CA LYS A 352 19.36 -0.59 17.76
C LYS A 352 20.38 -1.53 17.13
N ASP A 353 21.61 -1.05 17.02
CA ASP A 353 22.77 -1.89 16.72
C ASP A 353 22.67 -3.18 17.53
N LYS A 354 22.68 -4.31 16.83
CA LYS A 354 22.91 -5.62 17.42
C LYS A 354 24.38 -5.96 17.28
#